data_AF-M2AAF9-F1
#
_entry.id   AF-M2AAF9-F1
#
_cell.length_a   1.000
_cell.length_b   1.000
_cell.length_c   1.000
_cell.angle_alpha   90.00
_cell.angle_beta   90.00
_cell.angle_gamma   90.00
#
_symmetry.space_group_name_H-M   'P 1'
#
loop_
_entity.id
_entity.type
_entity.pdbx_description
1 polymer ?
#
loop_
_entity_poly.entity_id
_entity_poly.type
_entity_poly.pdbx_seq_one_letter_code
_entity_poly.pdbx_strand_id
1 'polypeptide(L)'
;MADQVFERIDAVIGPATDPKAAVQDLQALPPGYALCYAFQHVHAEILNGGISQLYSNSAWSLILQAEEAARQAGVSRVSNLLREIVFYYHQRNRSKHKRSLAEDYFASLPSNWDKSLKQLDDDFFCMEQDANSVILRLCCDNQELFTDA
;
A
#
# COMPACT_ATOMS: atom_id res chain seq x y z
N MET A 1 -9.96 15.49 9.22
CA MET A 1 -9.27 15.59 7.92
C MET A 1 -9.27 14.25 7.20
N ALA A 2 -8.75 13.17 7.82
CA ALA A 2 -8.85 11.82 7.23
C ALA A 2 -10.30 11.42 6.90
N ASP A 3 -11.26 11.68 7.79
CA ASP A 3 -12.68 11.36 7.53
C ASP A 3 -13.23 12.04 6.26
N GLN A 4 -12.91 13.32 6.05
CA GLN A 4 -13.33 14.06 4.85
C GLN A 4 -12.68 13.50 3.57
N VAL A 5 -11.45 12.99 3.67
CA VAL A 5 -10.77 12.32 2.55
C VAL A 5 -11.50 11.03 2.18
N PHE A 6 -11.89 10.21 3.16
CA PHE A 6 -12.61 8.96 2.91
C PHE A 6 -14.06 9.17 2.47
N GLU A 7 -14.76 10.18 3.01
CA GLU A 7 -16.07 10.59 2.49
C GLU A 7 -15.99 10.97 1.00
N ARG A 8 -14.90 11.65 0.60
CA ARG A 8 -14.68 12.02 -0.80
C ARG A 8 -14.32 10.82 -1.67
N ILE A 9 -13.52 9.88 -1.16
CA ILE A 9 -13.21 8.61 -1.84
C ILE A 9 -14.51 7.84 -2.10
N ASP A 10 -15.31 7.63 -1.05
CA ASP A 10 -16.56 6.87 -1.11
C ASP A 10 -17.57 7.51 -2.08
N ALA A 11 -17.61 8.85 -2.15
CA ALA A 11 -18.46 9.56 -3.11
C ALA A 11 -18.06 9.33 -4.58
N VAL A 12 -16.79 9.00 -4.87
CA VAL A 12 -16.30 8.74 -6.22
C VAL A 12 -16.42 7.27 -6.59
N ILE A 13 -15.97 6.37 -5.73
CA ILE A 13 -15.92 4.93 -6.04
C ILE A 13 -17.25 4.22 -5.77
N GLY A 14 -18.15 4.81 -4.96
CA GLY A 14 -19.41 4.18 -4.57
C GLY A 14 -19.21 2.78 -3.97
N PRO A 15 -20.11 1.82 -4.21
CA PRO A 15 -19.97 0.45 -3.71
C PRO A 15 -19.01 -0.41 -4.56
N ALA A 16 -17.99 0.17 -5.19
CA ALA A 16 -17.06 -0.54 -6.07
C ALA A 16 -16.52 -1.83 -5.42
N THR A 17 -16.67 -2.95 -6.12
CA THR A 17 -16.23 -4.27 -5.64
C THR A 17 -14.84 -4.66 -6.16
N ASP A 18 -14.33 -3.97 -7.18
CA ASP A 18 -12.99 -4.20 -7.74
C ASP A 18 -12.02 -3.07 -7.34
N PRO A 19 -10.98 -3.37 -6.54
CA PRO A 19 -9.98 -2.39 -6.13
C PRO A 19 -9.25 -1.69 -7.29
N LYS A 20 -9.11 -2.34 -8.46
CA LYS A 20 -8.48 -1.71 -9.62
C LYS A 20 -9.37 -0.65 -10.25
N ALA A 21 -10.66 -0.94 -10.41
CA ALA A 21 -11.64 0.02 -10.90
C ALA A 21 -11.72 1.23 -9.97
N ALA A 22 -11.76 1.00 -8.65
CA ALA A 22 -11.78 2.07 -7.65
C ALA A 22 -10.57 3.03 -7.80
N VAL A 23 -9.36 2.51 -7.99
CA VAL A 23 -8.18 3.35 -8.25
C VAL A 23 -8.27 4.12 -9.56
N GLN A 24 -8.83 3.53 -10.62
CA GLN A 24 -9.03 4.22 -11.89
C GLN A 24 -10.01 5.39 -11.75
N ASP A 25 -11.11 5.18 -11.03
CA ASP A 25 -12.10 6.24 -10.77
C ASP A 25 -11.50 7.39 -9.95
N LEU A 26 -10.61 7.07 -9.00
CA LEU A 26 -9.88 8.06 -8.20
C LEU A 26 -8.84 8.86 -8.98
N GLN A 27 -8.49 8.50 -10.23
CA GLN A 27 -7.57 9.30 -11.05
C GLN A 27 -8.13 10.68 -11.43
N ALA A 28 -9.44 10.88 -11.31
CA ALA A 28 -10.08 12.17 -11.49
C ALA A 28 -9.88 13.12 -10.29
N LEU A 29 -9.28 12.64 -9.19
CA LEU A 29 -8.94 13.41 -8.01
C LEU A 29 -7.42 13.61 -7.90
N PRO A 30 -6.96 14.55 -7.06
CA PRO A 30 -5.56 14.62 -6.65
C PRO A 30 -5.01 13.26 -6.15
N PRO A 31 -3.71 12.99 -6.33
CA PRO A 31 -3.12 11.66 -6.12
C PRO A 31 -3.24 11.14 -4.68
N GLY A 32 -3.33 12.03 -3.68
CA GLY A 32 -3.46 11.67 -2.27
C GLY A 32 -4.66 10.77 -1.97
N TYR A 33 -5.78 10.95 -2.67
CA TYR A 33 -6.99 10.13 -2.48
C TYR A 33 -6.76 8.67 -2.90
N ALA A 34 -6.13 8.44 -4.05
CA ALA A 34 -5.78 7.09 -4.51
C ALA A 34 -4.77 6.41 -3.59
N LEU A 35 -3.79 7.16 -3.05
CA LEU A 35 -2.81 6.65 -2.09
C LEU A 35 -3.46 6.25 -0.75
N CYS A 36 -4.35 7.08 -0.20
CA CYS A 36 -5.10 6.77 1.02
C CYS A 36 -5.97 5.52 0.84
N TYR A 37 -6.68 5.42 -0.29
CA TYR A 37 -7.49 4.24 -0.61
C TYR A 37 -6.63 2.97 -0.70
N ALA A 38 -5.55 3.02 -1.48
CA ALA A 38 -4.67 1.87 -1.69
C ALA A 38 -4.08 1.36 -0.37
N PHE A 39 -3.59 2.27 0.47
CA PHE A 39 -3.02 1.92 1.77
C PHE A 39 -4.07 1.33 2.70
N GLN A 40 -5.23 1.98 2.87
CA GLN A 40 -6.28 1.51 3.77
C GLN A 40 -6.75 0.10 3.40
N HIS A 41 -6.91 -0.16 2.10
CA HIS A 41 -7.40 -1.45 1.61
C HIS A 41 -6.36 -2.57 1.79
N VAL A 42 -5.09 -2.30 1.47
CA VAL A 42 -3.98 -3.25 1.71
C VAL A 42 -3.80 -3.53 3.20
N HIS A 43 -3.84 -2.48 4.02
CA HIS A 43 -3.72 -2.59 5.47
C HIS A 43 -4.83 -3.47 6.06
N ALA A 44 -6.09 -3.21 5.71
CA ALA A 44 -7.22 -4.00 6.18
C ALA A 44 -7.13 -5.47 5.77
N GLU A 45 -6.70 -5.77 4.53
CA GLU A 45 -6.52 -7.14 4.06
C GLU A 45 -5.43 -7.90 4.83
N ILE A 46 -4.32 -7.25 5.15
CA ILE A 46 -3.26 -7.85 5.99
C ILE A 46 -3.77 -8.08 7.42
N LEU A 47 -4.50 -7.13 8.02
CA LEU A 47 -5.05 -7.33 9.36
C LEU A 47 -6.10 -8.44 9.42
N ASN A 48 -6.87 -8.64 8.35
CA ASN A 48 -7.95 -9.63 8.31
C ASN A 48 -7.45 -11.07 8.09
N GLY A 49 -6.40 -11.28 7.30
CA GLY A 49 -5.95 -12.64 6.95
C GLY A 49 -4.47 -12.79 6.61
N GLY A 50 -3.67 -11.79 6.97
CA GLY A 50 -2.24 -11.74 6.70
C GLY A 50 -1.91 -11.52 5.23
N ILE A 51 -0.61 -11.49 4.95
CA ILE A 51 -0.05 -11.25 3.63
C ILE A 51 -0.48 -12.33 2.63
N SER A 52 -0.69 -13.57 3.09
CA SER A 52 -1.14 -14.66 2.22
C SER A 52 -2.54 -14.42 1.64
N GLN A 53 -3.45 -13.86 2.43
CA GLN A 53 -4.78 -13.47 1.99
C GLN A 53 -4.69 -12.27 1.03
N LEU A 54 -3.94 -11.23 1.40
CA LEU A 54 -3.69 -10.08 0.52
C LEU A 54 -3.23 -10.52 -0.88
N TYR A 55 -2.23 -11.40 -0.96
CA TYR A 55 -1.68 -11.90 -2.23
C TYR A 55 -2.72 -12.65 -3.07
N SER A 56 -3.63 -13.37 -2.42
CA SER A 56 -4.66 -14.17 -3.09
C SER A 56 -5.80 -13.29 -3.63
N ASN A 57 -6.07 -12.16 -2.98
CA ASN A 57 -7.17 -11.25 -3.30
C ASN A 57 -6.79 -10.21 -4.37
N SER A 58 -7.81 -9.49 -4.87
CA SER A 58 -7.65 -8.41 -5.86
C SER A 58 -6.86 -7.22 -5.30
N ALA A 59 -6.90 -7.02 -3.97
CA ALA A 59 -6.15 -6.00 -3.25
C ALA A 59 -4.63 -6.09 -3.43
N TRP A 60 -4.06 -7.26 -3.79
CA TRP A 60 -2.65 -7.38 -4.16
C TRP A 60 -2.23 -6.39 -5.26
N SER A 61 -3.15 -6.04 -6.15
CA SER A 61 -2.88 -5.07 -7.21
C SER A 61 -2.51 -3.68 -6.70
N LEU A 62 -2.89 -3.36 -5.45
CA LEU A 62 -2.68 -2.06 -4.81
C LEU A 62 -1.37 -1.96 -4.02
N ILE A 63 -0.64 -3.06 -3.81
CA ILE A 63 0.49 -3.10 -2.88
C ILE A 63 1.60 -2.09 -3.21
N LEU A 64 1.85 -1.82 -4.49
CA LEU A 64 2.86 -0.82 -4.90
C LEU A 64 2.40 0.62 -4.62
N GLN A 65 1.09 0.90 -4.75
CA GLN A 65 0.54 2.19 -4.38
C GLN A 65 0.48 2.36 -2.85
N ALA A 66 0.22 1.30 -2.10
CA ALA A 66 0.29 1.32 -0.64
C ALA A 66 1.73 1.54 -0.14
N GLU A 67 2.72 0.93 -0.78
CA GLU A 67 4.14 1.18 -0.50
C GLU A 67 4.52 2.65 -0.75
N GLU A 68 4.07 3.20 -1.88
CA GLU A 68 4.25 4.60 -2.24
C GLU A 68 3.56 5.54 -1.24
N ALA A 69 2.33 5.21 -0.82
CA ALA A 69 1.60 5.94 0.21
C ALA A 69 2.39 6.04 1.52
N ALA A 70 2.94 4.91 1.99
CA ALA A 70 3.80 4.88 3.18
C ALA A 70 5.11 5.67 2.98
N ARG A 71 5.67 5.66 1.77
CA ARG A 71 6.88 6.43 1.43
C ARG A 71 6.62 7.94 1.48
N GLN A 72 5.54 8.40 0.85
CA GLN A 72 5.14 9.81 0.85
C GLN A 72 4.77 10.29 2.26
N ALA A 73 4.13 9.43 3.06
CA ALA A 73 3.89 9.68 4.48
C ALA A 73 5.17 9.80 5.34
N GLY A 74 6.36 9.51 4.79
CA GLY A 74 7.60 9.45 5.55
C GLY A 74 7.63 8.33 6.58
N VAL A 75 6.85 7.26 6.40
CA VAL A 75 6.80 6.08 7.30
C VAL A 75 7.64 4.96 6.68
N SER A 76 8.95 5.18 6.63
CA SER A 76 9.88 4.33 5.88
C SER A 76 9.89 2.87 6.31
N ARG A 77 9.61 2.58 7.60
CA ARG A 77 9.53 1.19 8.11
C ARG A 77 8.42 0.40 7.42
N VAL A 78 7.22 0.99 7.32
CA VAL A 78 6.06 0.38 6.66
C VAL A 78 6.29 0.27 5.15
N SER A 79 6.82 1.32 4.52
CA SER A 79 7.17 1.30 3.10
C SER A 79 8.17 0.18 2.78
N ASN A 80 9.24 0.05 3.57
CA ASN A 80 10.24 -1.01 3.41
C ASN A 80 9.64 -2.40 3.60
N LEU A 81 8.79 -2.59 4.61
CA LEU A 81 8.14 -3.88 4.85
C LEU A 81 7.22 -4.29 3.69
N LEU A 82 6.43 -3.36 3.14
CA LEU A 82 5.61 -3.61 1.94
C LEU A 82 6.48 -4.00 0.74
N ARG A 83 7.65 -3.36 0.55
CA ARG A 83 8.61 -3.74 -0.48
C ARG A 83 9.20 -5.13 -0.26
N GLU A 84 9.54 -5.48 0.98
CA GLU A 84 10.01 -6.82 1.35
C GLU A 84 8.94 -7.90 1.06
N ILE A 85 7.66 -7.60 1.28
CA ILE A 85 6.55 -8.47 0.91
C ILE A 85 6.50 -8.70 -0.61
N VAL A 86 6.64 -7.65 -1.41
CA VAL A 86 6.71 -7.77 -2.87
C VAL A 86 7.93 -8.62 -3.28
N PHE A 87 9.07 -8.42 -2.62
CA PHE A 87 10.29 -9.18 -2.87
C PHE A 87 10.16 -10.67 -2.54
N TYR A 88 9.50 -11.02 -1.43
CA TYR A 88 9.22 -12.41 -1.02
C TYR A 88 8.60 -13.23 -2.16
N TYR A 89 7.58 -12.66 -2.82
CA TYR A 89 6.89 -13.29 -3.95
C TYR A 89 7.70 -13.18 -5.25
N HIS A 90 8.48 -12.12 -5.45
CA HIS A 90 9.37 -11.97 -6.60
C HIS A 90 10.44 -13.07 -6.64
N GLN A 91 11.18 -13.26 -5.55
CA GLN A 91 12.25 -14.27 -5.42
C GLN A 91 11.74 -15.70 -5.68
N ARG A 92 10.47 -15.97 -5.35
CA ARG A 92 9.80 -17.27 -5.56
C ARG A 92 9.16 -17.41 -6.94
N ASN A 93 9.44 -16.49 -7.86
CA ASN A 93 8.85 -16.42 -9.20
C ASN A 93 7.32 -16.26 -9.22
N ARG A 94 6.71 -15.82 -8.12
CA ARG A 94 5.26 -15.65 -7.93
C ARG A 94 4.79 -14.20 -8.01
N SER A 95 5.68 -13.22 -8.23
CA SER A 95 5.25 -11.83 -8.33
C SER A 95 4.28 -11.61 -9.51
N LYS A 96 3.10 -11.06 -9.22
CA LYS A 96 2.12 -10.60 -10.21
C LYS A 96 2.51 -9.24 -10.84
N HIS A 97 3.57 -8.60 -10.34
CA HIS A 97 4.02 -7.26 -10.73
C HIS A 97 5.31 -7.26 -11.56
N LYS A 98 5.83 -8.42 -12.01
CA LYS A 98 7.16 -8.53 -12.67
C LYS A 98 7.42 -7.54 -13.81
N ARG A 99 6.39 -7.12 -14.56
CA ARG A 99 6.52 -6.18 -15.69
C ARG A 99 6.42 -4.70 -15.28
N SER A 100 5.94 -4.43 -14.07
CA SER A 100 5.67 -3.08 -13.57
C SER A 100 6.77 -2.58 -12.64
N LEU A 101 7.71 -3.43 -12.24
CA LEU A 101 8.81 -3.08 -11.36
C LEU A 101 10.00 -2.55 -12.19
N ALA A 102 10.61 -1.47 -11.74
CA ALA A 102 11.89 -1.00 -12.27
C ALA A 102 12.99 -2.06 -12.02
N GLU A 103 14.04 -2.07 -12.86
CA GLU A 103 15.13 -3.04 -12.75
C GLU A 103 15.85 -2.97 -11.39
N ASP A 104 15.91 -1.77 -10.81
CA ASP A 104 16.58 -1.46 -9.54
C ASP A 104 15.63 -1.39 -8.34
N TYR A 105 14.35 -1.75 -8.51
CA TYR A 105 13.32 -1.63 -7.46
C TYR A 105 13.70 -2.35 -6.15
N PHE A 106 14.46 -3.45 -6.23
CA PHE A 106 14.95 -4.19 -5.06
C PHE A 106 16.41 -3.90 -4.69
N ALA A 107 17.09 -2.96 -5.35
CA ALA A 107 18.51 -2.70 -5.13
C ALA A 107 18.85 -2.27 -3.70
N SER A 108 17.87 -1.71 -2.98
CA SER A 108 18.03 -1.30 -1.57
C SER A 108 17.86 -2.45 -0.57
N LEU A 109 17.43 -3.64 -1.00
CA LEU A 109 17.28 -4.78 -0.10
C LEU A 109 18.64 -5.44 0.15
N PRO A 110 18.89 -5.91 1.39
CA PRO A 110 20.16 -6.53 1.72
C PRO A 110 20.35 -7.84 0.93
N SER A 111 21.57 -8.11 0.51
CA SER A 111 21.89 -9.30 -0.31
C SER A 111 21.64 -10.63 0.42
N ASN A 112 21.61 -10.61 1.75
CA ASN A 112 21.31 -11.75 2.62
C ASN A 112 19.85 -11.78 3.10
N TRP A 113 18.94 -11.05 2.45
CA TRP A 113 17.52 -11.09 2.80
C TRP A 113 16.95 -12.51 2.63
N ASP A 114 16.33 -13.05 3.69
CA ASP A 114 15.82 -14.43 3.73
C ASP A 114 14.52 -14.60 4.55
N LYS A 115 13.81 -13.50 4.83
CA LYS A 115 12.61 -13.53 5.68
C LYS A 115 11.54 -14.48 5.14
N SER A 116 10.94 -15.25 6.06
CA SER A 116 9.75 -16.05 5.80
C SER A 116 8.49 -15.20 5.78
N LEU A 117 7.41 -15.72 5.16
CA LEU A 117 6.12 -15.03 5.16
C LEU A 117 5.61 -14.75 6.57
N LYS A 118 5.78 -15.73 7.48
CA LYS A 118 5.41 -15.58 8.88
C LYS A 118 6.15 -14.42 9.56
N GLN A 119 7.46 -14.30 9.32
CA GLN A 119 8.24 -13.17 9.87
C GLN A 119 7.76 -11.82 9.31
N LEU A 120 7.37 -11.77 8.04
CA LEU A 120 6.81 -10.55 7.45
C LEU A 120 5.43 -10.20 8.03
N ASP A 121 4.58 -11.19 8.29
CA ASP A 121 3.31 -10.99 9.00
C ASP A 121 3.58 -10.48 10.42
N ASP A 122 4.43 -11.16 11.19
CA ASP A 122 4.81 -10.78 12.56
C ASP A 122 5.39 -9.34 12.59
N ASP A 123 6.30 -9.00 11.66
CA ASP A 123 6.87 -7.66 11.51
C ASP A 123 5.77 -6.61 11.24
N PHE A 124 4.76 -6.94 10.44
CA PHE A 124 3.65 -6.03 10.13
C PHE A 124 2.80 -5.74 11.36
N PHE A 125 2.41 -6.78 12.10
CA PHE A 125 1.64 -6.61 13.33
C PHE A 125 2.43 -5.86 14.42
N CYS A 126 3.75 -6.06 14.50
CA CYS A 126 4.61 -5.25 15.37
C CYS A 126 4.68 -3.76 14.97
N MET A 127 4.33 -3.42 13.73
CA MET A 127 4.29 -2.06 13.18
C MET A 127 2.88 -1.49 13.07
N GLU A 128 1.86 -2.10 13.68
CA GLU A 128 0.46 -1.66 13.54
C GLU A 128 0.27 -0.17 13.87
N GLN A 129 0.94 0.36 14.90
CA GLN A 129 0.89 1.79 15.23
C GLN A 129 1.49 2.66 14.11
N ASP A 130 2.63 2.25 13.54
CA ASP A 130 3.26 2.96 12.43
C ASP A 130 2.35 2.91 11.19
N ALA A 131 1.75 1.75 10.90
CA ALA A 131 0.81 1.56 9.79
C ALA A 131 -0.44 2.44 9.95
N ASN A 132 -1.03 2.50 11.15
CA ASN A 132 -2.15 3.38 11.46
C ASN A 132 -1.81 4.89 11.29
N SER A 133 -0.53 5.26 11.42
CA SER A 133 -0.10 6.65 11.23
C SER A 133 -0.01 7.08 9.77
N VAL A 134 0.10 6.16 8.80
CA VAL A 134 0.38 6.48 7.38
C VAL A 134 -0.68 7.41 6.80
N ILE A 135 -1.96 7.10 6.98
CA ILE A 135 -3.07 7.90 6.46
C ILE A 135 -3.09 9.29 7.09
N LEU A 136 -2.91 9.37 8.42
CA LEU A 136 -2.90 10.64 9.12
C LEU A 136 -1.75 11.52 8.64
N ARG A 137 -0.56 10.95 8.47
CA ARG A 137 0.61 11.68 7.98
C ARG A 137 0.50 12.08 6.50
N LEU A 138 -0.12 11.25 5.66
CA LEU A 138 -0.46 11.68 4.29
C LEU A 138 -1.36 12.92 4.33
N CYS A 139 -2.49 12.84 5.03
CA CYS A 139 -3.47 13.91 5.07
C CYS A 139 -2.91 15.20 5.71
N CYS A 140 -2.14 15.09 6.80
CA CYS A 140 -1.69 16.25 7.56
C CYS A 140 -0.39 16.85 7.03
N ASP A 141 0.58 16.02 6.68
CA ASP A 141 1.96 16.46 6.37
C ASP A 141 2.19 16.64 4.87
N ASN A 142 1.32 16.11 4.01
CA ASN A 142 1.45 16.13 2.54
C ASN A 142 0.18 16.68 1.87
N GLN A 143 -0.29 17.85 2.33
CA GLN A 143 -1.55 18.46 1.86
C GLN A 143 -1.54 18.77 0.36
N GLU A 144 -0.37 19.02 -0.23
CA GLU A 144 -0.18 19.23 -1.65
C GLU A 144 -0.63 18.05 -2.51
N LEU A 145 -0.67 16.83 -1.95
CA LEU A 145 -1.20 15.65 -2.64
C LEU A 145 -2.73 15.66 -2.77
N PHE A 146 -3.42 16.58 -2.08
CA PHE A 146 -4.88 16.69 -2.02
C PHE A 146 -5.42 17.94 -2.72
N THR A 147 -4.55 18.75 -3.31
CA THR A 147 -4.92 19.95 -4.07
C THR A 147 -4.67 19.74 -5.56
N ASP A 148 -5.54 20.28 -6.41
CA ASP A 148 -5.31 20.31 -7.86
C ASP A 148 -4.05 21.12 -8.16
N ALA A 149 -3.17 20.59 -9.00
CA ALA A 149 -1.92 21.23 -9.43
C ALA A 149 -2.17 22.37 -10.42
#